data_AF-A0A951L086-F1
#
_entry.id   AF-A0A951L086-F1
#
_cell.length_a   1.000
_cell.length_b   1.000
_cell.length_c   1.000
_cell.angle_alpha   90.00
_cell.angle_beta   90.00
_cell.angle_gamma   90.00
#
_symmetry.space_group_name_H-M   'P 1'
#
loop_
_entity.id
_entity.type
_entity.pdbx_description
1 polymer ?
#
loop_
_entity_poly.entity_id
_entity_poly.type
_entity_poly.pdbx_seq_one_letter_code
_entity_poly.pdbx_strand_id
1 'polypeptide(L)'
;MPFSVRRPLRSRALAPDRYLTDGRRLLRVLARFDDGRSVMVLVEDCCTLDAYAYALVELRAMRFREVGVSAPAPRTVAPPAEAAETLREGTGQAAV
;
A
#
# COMPACT_ATOMS: atom_id res chain seq x y z
N MET A 1 5.35 -7.17 26.39
CA MET A 1 6.09 -6.99 25.12
C MET A 1 5.55 -8.00 24.12
N PRO A 2 4.61 -7.69 23.21
CA PRO A 2 4.15 -8.70 22.26
C PRO A 2 5.23 -8.86 21.17
N PHE A 3 5.79 -10.05 21.10
CA PHE A 3 6.69 -10.51 20.07
C PHE A 3 5.86 -10.72 18.80
N SER A 4 5.68 -9.65 18.01
CA SER A 4 5.10 -9.76 16.68
C SER A 4 5.92 -10.77 15.89
N VAL A 5 5.34 -11.94 15.65
CA VAL A 5 5.91 -13.06 14.91
C VAL A 5 6.39 -12.51 13.56
N ARG A 6 7.71 -12.31 13.42
CA ARG A 6 8.31 -11.74 12.22
C ARG A 6 8.16 -12.77 11.11
N ARG A 7 7.15 -12.60 10.25
CA ARG A 7 6.99 -13.47 9.08
C ARG A 7 8.24 -13.30 8.19
N PRO A 8 8.91 -14.41 7.83
CA PRO A 8 10.06 -14.34 6.94
C PRO A 8 9.64 -13.73 5.59
N LEU A 9 10.54 -12.95 4.99
CA LEU A 9 10.31 -12.30 3.71
C LEU A 9 10.01 -13.37 2.64
N ARG A 10 8.79 -13.31 2.09
CA ARG A 10 8.34 -14.23 1.04
C ARG A 10 8.71 -13.66 -0.32
N SER A 11 9.00 -14.55 -1.27
CA SER A 11 9.26 -14.14 -2.65
C SER A 11 8.16 -13.23 -3.22
N ARG A 12 6.89 -13.48 -2.89
CA ARG A 12 5.77 -12.62 -3.33
C ARG A 12 5.84 -11.16 -2.84
N ALA A 13 6.50 -10.90 -1.71
CA ALA A 13 6.70 -9.53 -1.19
C ALA A 13 7.68 -8.71 -2.04
N LEU A 14 8.42 -9.36 -2.93
CA LEU A 14 9.38 -8.76 -3.85
C LEU A 14 8.74 -8.36 -5.19
N ALA A 15 7.41 -8.23 -5.26
CA ALA A 15 6.77 -7.70 -6.46
C ALA A 15 7.13 -6.20 -6.64
N PRO A 16 7.19 -5.68 -7.87
CA PRO A 16 7.33 -4.24 -8.11
C PRO A 16 6.28 -3.43 -7.33
N ASP A 17 6.67 -2.20 -6.96
CA ASP A 17 5.89 -1.25 -6.16
C ASP A 17 5.56 -1.68 -4.73
N ARG A 18 6.14 -2.80 -4.26
CA ARG A 18 6.10 -3.18 -2.85
C ARG A 18 7.18 -2.44 -2.07
N TYR A 19 6.93 -2.32 -0.77
CA TYR A 19 7.86 -1.69 0.15
C TYR A 19 8.41 -2.72 1.14
N LEU A 20 9.70 -2.62 1.41
CA LEU A 20 10.43 -3.45 2.35
C LEU A 20 11.01 -2.58 3.45
N THR A 21 11.07 -3.10 4.67
CA THR A 21 11.75 -2.42 5.78
C THR A 21 12.45 -3.40 6.70
N ASP A 22 13.61 -3.04 7.23
CA ASP A 22 14.25 -3.71 8.35
C ASP A 22 13.86 -3.05 9.70
N GLY A 23 13.17 -1.90 9.66
CA GLY A 23 12.86 -1.03 10.79
C GLY A 23 13.76 0.21 10.89
N ARG A 24 14.75 0.34 10.01
CA ARG A 24 15.64 1.51 9.90
C ARG A 24 15.57 2.14 8.52
N ARG A 25 15.57 1.32 7.48
CA ARG A 25 15.48 1.72 6.07
C ARG A 25 14.11 1.37 5.51
N LEU A 26 13.68 2.15 4.54
CA LEU A 26 12.49 1.88 3.73
C LEU A 26 12.95 1.76 2.28
N LEU A 27 12.72 0.59 1.68
CA LEU A 27 13.11 0.29 0.31
C LEU A 27 11.87 0.07 -0.54
N ARG A 28 11.80 0.68 -1.73
CA ARG A 28 10.78 0.39 -2.74
C ARG A 28 11.34 -0.62 -3.73
N VAL A 29 10.59 -1.66 -4.05
CA VAL A 29 10.94 -2.62 -5.09
C VAL A 29 10.64 -2.00 -6.46
N LEU A 30 11.69 -1.81 -7.27
CA LEU A 30 11.58 -1.28 -8.62
C LEU A 30 11.36 -2.39 -9.65
N ALA A 31 12.16 -3.45 -9.56
CA ALA A 31 12.10 -4.58 -10.48
C ALA A 31 12.45 -5.89 -9.78
N ARG A 32 11.93 -6.99 -10.34
CA ARG A 32 12.18 -8.34 -9.86
C ARG A 32 12.67 -9.21 -11.02
N PHE A 33 13.72 -9.97 -10.75
CA PHE A 33 14.31 -10.95 -11.65
C PHE A 33 14.24 -12.32 -10.97
N ASP A 34 13.68 -13.30 -11.65
CA ASP A 34 13.50 -14.67 -11.15
C ASP A 34 13.90 -15.64 -12.26
N ASP A 35 14.95 -16.42 -12.02
CA ASP A 35 15.47 -17.42 -12.97
C ASP A 35 15.01 -18.85 -12.61
N GLY A 36 14.09 -18.99 -11.65
CA GLY A 36 13.59 -20.26 -11.13
C GLY A 36 14.49 -20.91 -10.08
N ARG A 37 15.72 -20.43 -9.87
CA ARG A 37 16.64 -20.90 -8.81
C ARG A 37 16.85 -19.84 -7.73
N SER A 38 16.88 -18.58 -8.14
CA SER A 38 17.18 -17.43 -7.31
C SER A 38 16.29 -16.26 -7.68
N VAL A 39 16.04 -15.40 -6.69
CA VAL A 39 15.29 -14.15 -6.90
C VAL A 39 16.20 -13.00 -6.55
N MET A 40 16.35 -12.09 -7.49
CA MET A 40 17.04 -10.82 -7.32
C MET A 40 16.05 -9.68 -7.51
N VAL A 41 16.24 -8.59 -6.77
CA VAL A 41 15.43 -7.38 -6.90
C VAL A 41 16.31 -6.16 -7.02
N LEU A 42 15.88 -5.25 -7.86
CA LEU A 42 16.33 -3.87 -7.85
C LEU A 42 15.43 -3.10 -6.89
N VAL A 43 16.02 -2.45 -5.90
CA VAL A 43 15.32 -1.66 -4.90
C VAL A 43 15.90 -0.26 -4.83
N GLU A 44 15.07 0.71 -4.49
CA GLU A 44 15.45 2.09 -4.24
C GLU A 44 15.30 2.39 -2.74
N ASP A 45 16.29 3.03 -2.13
CA ASP A 45 16.16 3.57 -0.78
C ASP A 45 15.31 4.85 -0.81
N CYS A 46 14.16 4.84 -0.14
CA CYS A 46 13.23 5.97 -0.18
C CYS A 46 13.77 7.22 0.52
N CYS A 47 14.84 7.12 1.31
CA CYS A 47 15.46 8.26 1.98
C CYS A 47 16.61 8.87 1.17
N THR A 48 17.39 8.06 0.47
CA THR A 48 18.56 8.53 -0.29
C THR A 48 18.36 8.56 -1.80
N LEU A 49 17.34 7.86 -2.31
CA LEU A 49 17.06 7.61 -3.72
C LEU A 49 18.16 6.79 -4.44
N ASP A 50 19.04 6.14 -3.67
CA ASP A 50 20.04 5.24 -4.23
C ASP A 50 19.40 3.89 -4.59
N ALA A 51 19.82 3.34 -5.72
CA ALA A 51 19.37 2.04 -6.20
C ALA A 51 20.39 0.92 -5.90
N TYR A 52 19.88 -0.22 -5.43
CA TYR A 52 20.69 -1.39 -5.09
C TYR A 52 20.06 -2.67 -5.64
N ALA A 53 20.89 -3.62 -6.04
CA ALA A 53 20.46 -4.97 -6.37
C ALA A 53 20.73 -5.90 -5.18
N TYR A 54 19.70 -6.63 -4.74
CA TYR A 54 19.82 -7.62 -3.68
C TYR A 54 19.17 -8.95 -4.08
N ALA A 55 19.80 -10.05 -3.68
CA ALA A 55 19.17 -11.35 -3.68
C ALA A 55 18.19 -11.49 -2.50
N LEU A 56 17.15 -12.30 -2.68
CA LEU A 56 16.18 -12.61 -1.61
C LEU A 56 16.86 -13.14 -0.34
N VAL A 57 17.94 -13.91 -0.49
CA VAL A 57 18.72 -14.45 0.64
C VAL A 57 19.42 -13.35 1.44
N GLU A 58 19.93 -12.31 0.75
CA GLU A 58 20.58 -11.17 1.39
C GLU A 58 19.57 -10.32 2.15
N LEU A 59 18.42 -10.04 1.53
CA LEU A 59 17.32 -9.30 2.20
C LEU A 59 16.82 -10.01 3.46
N ARG A 60 16.77 -11.36 3.43
CA ARG A 60 16.44 -12.17 4.61
C ARG A 60 17.52 -12.08 5.69
N ALA A 61 18.79 -12.17 5.30
CA ALA A 61 19.92 -12.03 6.23
C ALA A 61 19.93 -10.64 6.90
N MET A 62 19.60 -9.61 6.15
CA MET A 62 19.45 -8.22 6.63
C MET A 62 18.12 -7.97 7.38
N ARG A 63 17.26 -8.98 7.52
CA ARG A 63 15.98 -8.92 8.26
C ARG A 63 14.96 -7.92 7.69
N PHE A 64 15.01 -7.68 6.38
CA PHE A 64 13.93 -6.96 5.69
C PHE A 64 12.63 -7.75 5.73
N ARG A 65 11.51 -7.05 5.84
CA ARG A 65 10.14 -7.57 5.80
C ARG A 65 9.26 -6.68 4.94
N GLU A 66 8.18 -7.23 4.39
CA GLU A 66 7.18 -6.46 3.67
C GLU A 66 6.53 -5.42 4.60
N VAL A 67 6.34 -4.21 4.10
CA VAL A 67 5.47 -3.20 4.72
C VAL A 67 4.05 -3.52 4.30
N GLY A 68 3.24 -4.02 5.24
CA GLY A 68 1.81 -4.16 5.02
C GLY A 68 1.16 -2.78 5.02
N VAL A 69 0.63 -2.34 3.88
CA VAL A 69 -0.26 -1.19 3.85
C VAL A 69 -1.57 -1.65 4.49
N SER A 70 -1.80 -1.29 5.74
CA SER A 70 -3.15 -1.32 6.29
C SER A 70 -3.93 -0.28 5.51
N ALA A 71 -4.70 -0.71 4.50
CA ALA A 71 -5.62 0.20 3.83
C ALA A 71 -6.47 0.85 4.94
N PRO A 72 -6.49 2.19 5.07
CA PRO A 72 -7.45 2.81 5.96
C PRO A 72 -8.83 2.36 5.48
N ALA A 73 -9.69 1.94 6.42
CA ALA A 73 -11.07 1.58 6.09
C ALA A 73 -11.66 2.68 5.20
N PRO A 74 -12.36 2.34 4.11
CA PRO A 74 -12.94 3.35 3.23
C PRO A 74 -13.77 4.28 4.11
N ARG A 75 -13.37 5.55 4.19
CA ARG A 75 -14.20 6.56 4.83
C ARG A 75 -15.47 6.62 3.99
N THR A 76 -16.57 6.10 4.52
CA THR A 76 -17.90 6.35 3.97
C THR A 76 -18.11 7.86 4.03
N VAL A 77 -17.79 8.55 2.95
CA VAL A 77 -18.18 9.94 2.78
C VAL A 77 -19.69 9.88 2.64
N ALA A 78 -20.41 10.29 3.70
CA ALA A 78 -21.85 10.44 3.63
C ALA A 78 -22.16 11.34 2.41
N PRO A 79 -23.14 10.97 1.56
CA PRO A 79 -23.55 11.84 0.47
C PRO A 79 -23.96 13.21 1.04
N PRO A 80 -23.62 14.32 0.36
CA PRO A 80 -24.00 15.65 0.81
C PRO A 80 -25.53 15.71 0.95
N ALA A 81 -26.00 16.16 2.11
CA ALA A 81 -27.42 16.19 2.49
C ALA A 81 -28.25 17.26 1.74
N GLU A 82 -27.71 17.93 0.72
CA GLU A 82 -28.32 19.11 0.09
C GLU A 82 -28.99 18.81 -1.27
N ALA A 83 -29.68 17.68 -1.41
CA ALA A 83 -30.46 17.39 -2.63
C ALA A 83 -31.89 16.89 -2.35
N ALA A 84 -32.47 17.25 -1.21
CA ALA A 84 -33.84 16.87 -0.85
C ALA A 84 -34.80 18.07 -0.64
N GLU A 85 -34.40 19.28 -1.00
CA GLU A 85 -35.23 20.48 -0.85
C GLU A 85 -35.44 21.20 -2.19
N THR A 86 -36.16 20.55 -3.12
CA THR A 86 -36.75 21.20 -4.30
C THR A 86 -37.90 20.36 -4.85
N LEU A 87 -38.91 20.09 -4.02
CA LEU A 87 -40.21 19.65 -4.52
C LEU A 87 -41.34 20.02 -3.55
N ARG A 88 -41.46 21.30 -3.22
CA ARG A 88 -42.67 21.87 -2.61
C ARG A 88 -42.87 23.31 -3.06
N GLU A 89 -43.36 23.52 -4.27
CA GLU A 89 -44.15 24.71 -4.59
C GLU A 89 -44.97 24.46 -5.86
N GLY A 90 -46.28 24.68 -5.77
CA GLY A 90 -47.19 24.62 -6.91
C GLY A 90 -48.53 23.91 -6.68
N THR A 91 -49.19 24.10 -5.53
CA THR A 91 -50.63 23.85 -5.40
C THR A 91 -51.32 25.16 -5.06
N GLY A 92 -52.20 25.62 -5.94
CA GLY A 92 -53.01 26.83 -5.81
C GLY A 92 -53.65 27.11 -7.16
N GLN A 93 -54.75 26.43 -7.52
CA GLN A 93 -56.14 26.67 -7.12
C GLN A 93 -56.80 27.84 -7.87
N ALA A 94 -58.02 27.56 -8.30
CA ALA A 94 -58.81 28.20 -9.34
C ALA A 94 -59.56 29.48 -8.93
N ALA A 95 -60.19 30.07 -9.96
CA ALA A 95 -61.44 30.85 -9.97
C ALA A 95 -61.29 32.39 -10.07
N VAL A 96 -61.72 32.94 -11.22
CA VAL A 96 -62.87 33.86 -11.36
C VAL A 96 -63.55 33.55 -12.69
#